data_AF-A0AAW2A9R5-F1
#
_entry.id   AF-A0AAW2A9R5-F1
#
_cell.length_a   1.000
_cell.length_b   1.000
_cell.length_c   1.000
_cell.angle_alpha   90.00
_cell.angle_beta   90.00
_cell.angle_gamma   90.00
#
_symmetry.space_group_name_H-M   'P 1'
#
loop_
_entity.id
_entity.type
_entity.pdbx_description
1 polymer ?
#
loop_
_entity_poly.entity_id
_entity_poly.type
_entity_poly.pdbx_seq_one_letter_code
_entity_poly.pdbx_strand_id
1 'polypeptide(L)'
;MKGLLLLLSTLLLLESTVGDKEYHQLSQYETDIIDRAIEEANERYARTKHLDFASIISANYDKRMLNVLLKPTSCKKTKVFVHRKDCKIQDEARPRVSCVDCHGKMSCLPLREKTKEHHIL
;
A
#
# COMPACT_ATOMS: atom_id res chain seq x y z
N MET A 1 -30.10 -43.77 21.12
CA MET A 1 -28.67 -43.42 20.97
C MET A 1 -28.59 -42.51 19.75
N LYS A 2 -28.34 -41.21 19.93
CA LYS A 2 -27.00 -40.58 19.81
C LYS A 2 -26.37 -40.96 18.46
N GLY A 3 -26.07 -40.06 17.54
CA GLY A 3 -26.06 -38.61 17.57
C GLY A 3 -25.79 -38.11 16.16
N LEU A 4 -26.36 -36.96 15.86
CA LEU A 4 -26.18 -36.19 14.64
C LEU A 4 -24.73 -35.67 14.61
N LEU A 5 -23.89 -36.18 13.71
CA LEU A 5 -22.54 -35.65 13.46
C LEU A 5 -22.60 -34.66 12.29
N LEU A 6 -22.91 -33.41 12.61
CA LEU A 6 -22.68 -32.28 11.72
C LEU A 6 -21.18 -31.98 11.72
N LEU A 7 -20.49 -32.34 10.63
CA LEU A 7 -19.12 -31.93 10.37
C LEU A 7 -19.12 -30.45 9.98
N LEU A 8 -18.94 -29.57 10.98
CA LEU A 8 -18.61 -28.17 10.78
C LEU A 8 -17.12 -28.05 10.44
N SER A 9 -16.78 -28.28 9.16
CA SER A 9 -15.50 -27.85 8.62
C SER A 9 -15.56 -26.34 8.36
N THR A 10 -15.31 -25.55 9.40
CA THR A 10 -14.93 -24.14 9.21
C THR A 10 -13.49 -24.14 8.73
N LEU A 11 -13.30 -24.10 7.41
CA LEU A 11 -12.06 -23.53 6.87
C LEU A 11 -12.04 -22.08 7.34
N LEU A 12 -11.36 -21.82 8.45
CA LEU A 12 -10.84 -20.51 8.75
C LEU A 12 -9.83 -20.21 7.63
N LEU A 13 -10.32 -19.57 6.57
CA LEU A 13 -9.48 -18.78 5.68
C LEU A 13 -8.80 -17.76 6.58
N LEU A 14 -7.58 -18.08 7.03
CA LEU A 14 -6.62 -17.09 7.49
C LEU A 14 -6.30 -16.22 6.27
N GLU A 15 -7.21 -15.31 5.94
CA GLU A 15 -6.82 -14.06 5.33
C GLU A 15 -5.91 -13.41 6.36
N SER A 16 -4.60 -13.59 6.18
CA SER A 16 -3.60 -12.82 6.90
C SER A 16 -3.89 -11.37 6.58
N THR A 17 -4.70 -10.71 7.42
CA THR A 17 -4.77 -9.27 7.47
C THR A 17 -3.36 -8.85 7.85
N VAL A 18 -2.58 -8.50 6.83
CA VAL A 18 -1.34 -7.76 7.05
C VAL A 18 -1.80 -6.50 7.75
N GLY A 19 -1.70 -6.49 9.08
CA GLY A 19 -2.09 -5.34 9.88
C GLY A 19 -1.37 -4.11 9.36
N ASP A 20 -1.95 -2.93 9.59
CA ASP A 20 -1.36 -1.65 9.21
C ASP A 20 -0.02 -1.47 9.93
N LYS A 21 1.06 -2.02 9.36
CA LYS A 21 2.42 -1.86 9.86
C LYS A 21 2.84 -0.43 9.58
N GLU A 22 3.30 0.26 10.61
CA GLU A 22 4.00 1.52 10.42
C GLU A 22 5.37 1.28 9.79
N TYR A 23 5.89 2.27 9.07
CA TYR A 23 7.18 2.17 8.37
C TYR A 23 8.32 1.68 9.29
N HIS A 24 8.34 2.13 10.55
CA HIS A 24 9.36 1.77 11.53
C HIS A 24 9.30 0.31 12.02
N GLN A 25 8.21 -0.40 11.73
CA GLN A 25 7.98 -1.80 12.10
C GLN A 25 8.31 -2.76 10.94
N LEU A 26 8.68 -2.23 9.78
CA LEU A 26 8.96 -3.00 8.58
C LEU A 26 10.36 -3.63 8.64
N SER A 27 10.48 -4.78 7.98
CA SER A 27 11.78 -5.40 7.73
C SER A 27 12.61 -4.58 6.76
N GLN A 28 13.93 -4.76 6.79
CA GLN A 28 14.83 -4.10 5.84
C GLN A 28 14.45 -4.39 4.39
N TYR A 29 14.00 -5.61 4.09
CA TYR A 29 13.52 -5.98 2.76
C TYR A 29 12.29 -5.15 2.33
N GLU A 30 11.32 -4.95 3.22
CA GLU A 30 10.15 -4.12 2.96
C GLU A 30 10.55 -2.64 2.79
N THR A 31 11.41 -2.09 3.67
CA THR A 31 11.84 -0.68 3.59
C THR A 31 12.61 -0.39 2.30
N ASP A 32 13.51 -1.27 1.87
CA ASP A 32 14.28 -1.10 0.63
C ASP A 32 13.36 -1.05 -0.61
N ILE A 33 12.28 -1.82 -0.62
CA ILE A 33 11.28 -1.79 -1.69
C ILE A 33 10.47 -0.50 -1.63
N ILE A 34 10.03 -0.11 -0.44
CA ILE A 34 9.21 1.07 -0.24
C ILE A 34 9.97 2.35 -0.60
N ASP A 35 11.25 2.44 -0.27
CA ASP A 35 12.07 3.60 -0.62
C ASP A 35 12.20 3.77 -2.14
N ARG A 36 12.40 2.66 -2.88
CA ARG A 36 12.35 2.68 -4.35
C ARG A 36 10.98 3.08 -4.88
N ALA A 37 9.90 2.63 -4.24
CA ALA A 37 8.55 3.02 -4.62
C ALA A 37 8.30 4.51 -4.39
N ILE A 38 8.78 5.06 -3.27
CA ILE A 38 8.72 6.50 -2.94
C ILE A 38 9.49 7.30 -3.99
N GLU A 39 10.71 6.87 -4.34
CA GLU A 39 11.53 7.50 -5.37
C GLU A 39 10.80 7.54 -6.72
N GLU A 40 10.44 6.37 -7.25
CA GLU A 40 9.78 6.22 -8.55
C GLU A 40 8.47 7.03 -8.61
N ALA A 41 7.64 6.96 -7.56
CA ALA A 41 6.36 7.67 -7.54
C ALA A 41 6.52 9.19 -7.40
N ASN A 42 7.48 9.66 -6.60
CA ASN A 42 7.72 11.10 -6.48
C ASN A 42 8.32 11.69 -7.75
N GLU A 43 9.19 10.95 -8.43
CA GLU A 43 9.74 11.38 -9.70
C GLU A 43 8.61 11.55 -10.74
N ARG A 44 7.76 10.53 -10.89
CA ARG A 44 6.77 10.47 -11.98
C ARG A 44 5.43 11.12 -11.70
N TYR A 45 4.93 11.03 -10.46
CA TYR A 45 3.52 11.35 -10.16
C TYR A 45 3.34 12.44 -9.11
N ALA A 46 4.32 12.69 -8.24
CA ALA A 46 4.20 13.80 -7.29
C ALA A 46 4.13 15.14 -8.04
N ARG A 47 3.06 15.89 -7.75
CA ARG A 47 2.84 17.24 -8.29
C ARG A 47 3.50 18.27 -7.38
N THR A 48 2.77 18.73 -6.37
CA THR A 48 3.22 19.77 -5.43
C THR A 48 3.56 19.22 -4.05
N LYS A 49 3.06 18.03 -3.73
CA LYS A 49 3.21 17.35 -2.44
C LYS A 49 4.08 16.12 -2.57
N HIS A 50 4.87 15.86 -1.53
CA HIS A 50 5.65 14.64 -1.43
C HIS A 50 4.71 13.44 -1.21
N LEU A 51 4.92 12.36 -1.97
CA LEU A 51 4.23 11.09 -1.79
C LEU A 51 5.03 10.22 -0.82
N ASP A 52 4.37 9.57 0.13
CA ASP A 52 5.03 8.73 1.12
C ASP A 52 4.21 7.48 1.43
N PHE A 53 4.84 6.53 2.11
CA PHE A 53 4.27 5.25 2.54
C PHE A 53 3.02 5.45 3.39
N ALA A 54 1.91 4.90 2.92
CA ALA A 54 0.66 4.84 3.67
C ALA A 54 0.40 3.43 4.22
N SER A 55 0.52 2.40 3.37
CA SER A 55 0.30 1.02 3.78
C SER A 55 0.85 0.01 2.76
N ILE A 56 1.01 -1.23 3.20
CA ILE A 56 1.17 -2.39 2.31
C ILE A 56 -0.23 -2.87 1.94
N ILE A 57 -0.55 -2.87 0.64
CA ILE A 57 -1.85 -3.37 0.13
C ILE A 57 -1.85 -4.90 0.10
N SER A 58 -0.74 -5.50 -0.35
CA SER A 58 -0.57 -6.95 -0.38
C SER A 58 0.90 -7.33 -0.41
N ALA A 59 1.21 -8.51 0.14
CA ALA A 59 2.54 -9.08 0.14
C ALA A 59 2.47 -10.58 -0.22
N ASN A 60 3.38 -11.03 -1.08
CA ASN A 60 3.62 -12.45 -1.34
C ASN A 60 5.14 -12.67 -1.33
N TYR A 61 5.67 -13.02 -0.15
CA TYR A 61 7.12 -13.16 0.05
C TYR A 61 7.71 -14.34 -0.74
N ASP A 62 6.97 -15.44 -0.88
CA ASP A 62 7.39 -16.60 -1.68
C ASP A 62 7.60 -16.21 -3.15
N LYS A 63 6.70 -15.38 -3.69
CA LYS A 63 6.80 -14.83 -5.04
C LYS A 63 7.61 -13.53 -5.11
N ARG A 64 8.25 -13.10 -4.01
CA ARG A 64 9.01 -11.84 -3.92
C ARG A 64 8.24 -10.66 -4.52
N MET A 65 6.99 -10.51 -4.07
CA MET A 65 6.08 -9.47 -4.53
C MET A 65 5.59 -8.62 -3.36
N LEU A 66 5.66 -7.31 -3.50
CA LEU A 66 5.15 -6.34 -2.52
C LEU A 66 4.38 -5.24 -3.24
N ASN A 67 3.13 -5.01 -2.83
CA ASN A 67 2.29 -3.94 -3.33
C ASN A 67 2.06 -2.91 -2.24
N VAL A 68 2.44 -1.67 -2.51
CA VAL A 68 2.43 -0.58 -1.54
C VAL A 68 1.57 0.58 -2.03
N LEU A 69 0.87 1.20 -1.09
CA LEU A 69 0.10 2.42 -1.30
C LEU A 69 0.92 3.61 -0.85
N LEU A 70 1.09 4.57 -1.76
CA LEU A 70 1.66 5.87 -1.49
C LEU A 70 0.57 6.96 -1.56
N LYS A 71 0.58 7.87 -0.60
CA LYS A 71 -0.36 9.00 -0.53
C LYS A 71 0.39 10.33 -0.39
N PRO A 72 -0.21 11.45 -0.78
CA PRO A 72 0.39 12.76 -0.55
C PRO A 72 0.53 13.05 0.94
N THR A 73 1.53 13.83 1.29
CA THR A 73 1.79 14.28 2.66
C THR A 73 1.58 15.78 2.81
N SER A 74 1.68 16.28 4.05
CA SER A 74 1.70 17.71 4.35
C SER A 74 2.86 18.46 3.68
N CYS A 75 3.97 17.77 3.43
CA CYS A 75 5.20 18.35 2.91
C CYS A 75 5.14 18.65 1.40
N LYS A 76 5.84 19.71 1.00
CA LYS A 76 6.04 20.03 -0.41
C LYS A 76 6.97 19.00 -1.05
N LYS A 77 6.78 18.75 -2.34
CA LYS A 77 7.74 17.97 -3.14
C LYS A 77 9.12 18.66 -3.08
N THR A 78 10.15 17.89 -2.77
CA THR A 78 11.56 18.32 -2.87
C THR A 78 12.28 17.39 -3.85
N LYS A 79 13.59 17.57 -4.07
CA LYS A 79 14.40 16.60 -4.83
C LYS A 79 14.85 15.38 -4.00
N VAL A 80 14.60 15.39 -2.69
CA VAL A 80 14.90 14.26 -1.81
C VAL A 80 13.68 13.37 -1.78
N PHE A 81 13.80 12.16 -2.34
CA PHE A 81 12.70 11.19 -2.45
C PHE A 81 12.91 9.99 -1.53
N VAL A 82 12.90 10.24 -0.23
CA VAL A 82 13.01 9.22 0.82
C VAL A 82 11.82 9.32 1.76
N HIS A 83 11.56 8.28 2.56
CA HIS A 83 10.52 8.33 3.60
C HIS A 83 10.73 9.51 4.56
N ARG A 84 9.65 10.22 4.91
CA ARG A 84 9.67 11.44 5.73
C ARG A 84 8.71 11.34 6.93
N LYS A 85 9.23 10.86 8.06
CA LYS A 85 8.49 10.75 9.32
C LYS A 85 7.86 12.07 9.81
N ASP A 86 8.43 13.22 9.45
CA ASP A 86 7.92 14.55 9.80
C ASP A 86 6.70 14.99 8.97
N CYS A 87 6.41 14.28 7.88
CA CYS A 87 5.36 14.62 6.92
C CYS A 87 4.11 13.76 7.17
N LYS A 88 3.00 14.40 7.56
CA LYS A 88 1.74 13.70 7.83
C LYS A 88 1.07 13.28 6.52
N ILE A 89 0.62 12.03 6.43
CA ILE A 89 -0.20 11.54 5.31
C ILE A 89 -1.50 12.36 5.21
N GLN A 90 -1.90 12.72 3.99
CA GLN A 90 -3.15 13.39 3.67
C GLN A 90 -4.07 12.40 2.96
N ASP A 91 -4.97 11.75 3.71
CA ASP A 91 -5.74 10.62 3.21
C ASP A 91 -6.61 10.93 1.99
N GLU A 92 -7.22 12.12 1.97
CA GLU A 92 -8.11 12.56 0.88
C GLU A 92 -7.37 13.27 -0.26
N ALA A 93 -6.06 13.52 -0.11
CA ALA A 93 -5.29 14.18 -1.14
C ALA A 93 -4.96 13.24 -2.30
N ARG A 94 -4.76 13.86 -3.48
CA ARG A 94 -4.39 13.17 -4.72
C ARG A 94 -3.02 13.65 -5.24
N PRO A 95 -2.28 12.81 -5.98
CA PRO A 95 -2.62 11.45 -6.38
C PRO A 95 -2.35 10.40 -5.30
N ARG A 96 -3.17 9.34 -5.25
CA ARG A 96 -2.82 8.08 -4.58
C ARG A 96 -2.12 7.19 -5.61
N VAL A 97 -1.02 6.55 -5.26
CA VAL A 97 -0.21 5.74 -6.18
C VAL A 97 -0.04 4.34 -5.61
N SER A 98 -0.31 3.32 -6.41
CA SER A 98 0.01 1.93 -6.09
C SER A 98 1.32 1.57 -6.77
N CYS A 99 2.27 1.04 -6.02
CA CYS A 99 3.54 0.57 -6.55
C CYS A 99 3.69 -0.91 -6.23
N VAL A 100 4.00 -1.71 -7.24
CA VAL A 100 4.24 -3.15 -7.10
C VAL A 100 5.69 -3.42 -7.44
N ASP A 101 6.44 -3.97 -6.49
CA ASP A 101 7.70 -4.66 -6.76
C ASP A 101 7.39 -6.13 -7.00
N CYS A 102 7.80 -6.64 -8.16
CA CYS A 102 7.71 -8.05 -8.53
C CYS A 102 9.09 -8.54 -8.94
N HIS A 103 9.71 -9.38 -8.11
CA HIS A 103 11.07 -9.87 -8.31
C HIS A 103 12.10 -8.74 -8.54
N GLY A 104 11.99 -7.63 -7.80
CA GLY A 104 12.88 -6.47 -7.91
C GLY A 104 12.55 -5.52 -9.06
N LYS A 105 11.49 -5.80 -9.85
CA LYS A 105 11.00 -4.88 -10.88
C LYS A 105 9.87 -4.04 -10.31
N MET A 106 10.11 -2.73 -10.22
CA MET A 106 9.14 -1.75 -9.73
C MET A 106 8.20 -1.30 -10.85
N SER A 107 6.91 -1.21 -10.55
CA SER A 107 5.91 -0.58 -11.41
C SER A 107 4.92 0.21 -10.56
N CYS A 108 4.81 1.51 -10.84
CA CYS A 108 3.92 2.42 -10.12
C CYS A 108 2.81 2.94 -11.03
N LEU A 109 1.58 3.03 -10.51
CA LEU A 109 0.42 3.54 -11.23
C LEU A 109 -0.47 4.41 -10.31
N PRO A 110 -0.93 5.58 -10.79
CA PRO A 110 -1.89 6.38 -10.05
C PRO A 110 -3.25 5.66 -9.98
N LEU A 111 -3.82 5.58 -8.79
CA LEU A 111 -5.13 4.98 -8.56
C LEU A 111 -6.24 5.96 -8.96
N ARG A 112 -7.07 5.55 -9.93
CA ARG A 112 -8.31 6.24 -10.30
C ARG A 112 -9.39 5.97 -9.25
N GLU A 113 -10.25 6.95 -9.00
CA GLU A 113 -11.49 6.69 -8.25
C GLU A 113 -12.44 5.86 -9.12
N LYS A 114 -13.11 4.88 -8.52
CA LYS A 114 -14.41 4.47 -9.03
C LYS A 114 -15.32 5.66 -8.77
N THR A 115 -15.80 6.32 -9.82
CA THR A 115 -16.94 7.24 -9.73
C THR A 115 -18.03 6.49 -8.98
N LYS A 116 -18.48 7.02 -7.84
CA LYS A 116 -19.72 6.55 -7.22
C LYS A 116 -20.78 6.72 -8.30
N GLU A 117 -21.32 5.63 -8.83
CA GLU A 117 -22.55 5.70 -9.60
C GLU A 117 -23.58 6.34 -8.67
N HIS A 118 -23.98 7.59 -8.98
CA HIS A 118 -25.15 8.17 -8.38
C HIS A 118 -26.32 7.28 -8.78
N HIS A 119 -26.71 6.34 -7.91
CA HIS A 119 -28.04 5.79 -7.95
C HIS A 119 -29.00 6.94 -7.67
N ILE A 120 -29.49 7.53 -8.76
CA ILE A 120 -30.67 8.38 -8.77
C ILE A 120 -31.83 7.43 -8.46
N LEU A 121 -32.35 7.50 -7.23
CA LEU A 121 -33.68 7.02 -6.88
C LEU A 121 -34.68 8.14 -7.17
#